data_AF-A0A376HQN7-F1
#
_entry.id   AF-A0A376HQN7-F1
#
_cell.length_a   1.000
_cell.length_b   1.000
_cell.length_c   1.000
_cell.angle_alpha   90.00
_cell.angle_beta   90.00
_cell.angle_gamma   90.00
#
_symmetry.space_group_name_H-M   'P 1'
#
loop_
_entity.id
_entity.type
_entity.pdbx_description
1 polymer ?
#
loop_
_entity_poly.entity_id
_entity_poly.type
_entity_poly.pdbx_seq_one_letter_code
_entity_poly.pdbx_strand_id
1 'polypeptide(L)'
;METKDLIVIGGGINGAGIAADAAGRGLSVLMLEAQDLACATSSASSKLIHGGLRYLEHYEFRLVSEALAEREVLLKMAPHIAFPMRFRLPHRPHLRPAWMIRIGLFMYDHLGKRTSLPGSTGLRFGANSVLKPEIKRGFEYSDCWVDDARLVLANAQMVVRKGGEVLTRTRATSARRENGLWIVEAEDIDTGKKYTWQARGLVNATGPWVKQFFDDGMHLPSPYGIRLIKGSHIVVPRVHTQKQAYILQNEDKRIVFVIPWMDEFSIIGTTDVEYKGDPKAVKIEESEINYLLKVYNTHFKKQLNRDDIVWTYSGVRPLCDDESDSPQAITRDYTLDIHDENGKAPLLSVFGGKLTTYRKLAEHALEKLTPYYQGIGPAWTKESVLPGGAIEGDRDDYAARLRRRYPFLTESLARHYARTYGSNSELLLGNAGAISDLGEDFGHEFYEAELKYLVDHEWVRRADDALWRRTKQGMWLNAEQQSRVSQWLVEYTQQKLSQAS
;
A
#
# COMPACT_ATOMS: atom_id res chain seq x y z
N MET A 1 2.31 31.03 15.94
CA MET A 1 2.12 29.67 15.39
C MET A 1 1.95 29.84 13.90
N GLU A 2 2.69 29.11 13.09
CA GLU A 2 2.50 29.15 11.63
C GLU A 2 1.18 28.43 11.31
N THR A 3 0.25 29.10 10.62
CA THR A 3 -1.04 28.53 10.22
C THR A 3 -0.86 27.77 8.92
N LYS A 4 -1.11 26.46 8.94
CA LYS A 4 -1.13 25.63 7.72
C LYS A 4 -2.48 25.75 7.03
N ASP A 5 -2.52 25.57 5.72
CA ASP A 5 -3.78 25.49 4.99
C ASP A 5 -4.49 24.18 5.32
N LEU A 6 -3.75 23.07 5.33
CA LEU A 6 -4.31 21.74 5.58
C LEU A 6 -3.40 20.91 6.48
N ILE A 7 -3.96 20.36 7.56
CA ILE A 7 -3.33 19.27 8.31
C ILE A 7 -4.01 17.96 7.93
N VAL A 8 -3.22 16.92 7.66
CA VAL A 8 -3.68 15.56 7.37
C VAL A 8 -3.19 14.62 8.45
N ILE A 9 -4.12 13.94 9.13
CA ILE A 9 -3.81 12.97 10.18
C ILE A 9 -3.92 11.55 9.61
N GLY A 10 -2.81 10.82 9.62
CA GLY A 10 -2.67 9.45 9.11
C GLY A 10 -1.75 9.36 7.89
N GLY A 11 -0.62 8.67 8.03
CA GLY A 11 0.38 8.42 6.98
C GLY A 11 0.19 7.08 6.25
N GLY A 12 -1.06 6.62 6.12
CA GLY A 12 -1.42 5.54 5.20
C GLY A 12 -1.59 6.05 3.77
N ILE A 13 -1.98 5.18 2.84
CA ILE A 13 -2.09 5.54 1.42
C ILE A 13 -3.07 6.69 1.15
N ASN A 14 -4.22 6.71 1.84
CA ASN A 14 -5.23 7.74 1.62
C ASN A 14 -4.73 9.11 2.12
N GLY A 15 -4.17 9.16 3.33
CA GLY A 15 -3.63 10.41 3.88
C GLY A 15 -2.42 10.92 3.09
N ALA A 16 -1.48 10.05 2.72
CA ALA A 16 -0.35 10.43 1.88
C ALA A 16 -0.78 10.92 0.50
N GLY A 17 -1.77 10.28 -0.13
CA GLY A 17 -2.32 10.71 -1.41
C GLY A 17 -3.03 12.07 -1.33
N ILE A 18 -3.86 12.27 -0.31
CA ILE A 18 -4.55 13.55 -0.07
C ILE A 18 -3.53 14.67 0.19
N ALA A 19 -2.55 14.43 1.06
CA ALA A 19 -1.51 15.41 1.37
C ALA A 19 -0.69 15.78 0.12
N ALA A 20 -0.33 14.80 -0.70
CA ALA A 20 0.45 15.02 -1.92
C ALA A 20 -0.35 15.84 -2.95
N ASP A 21 -1.62 15.48 -3.18
CA ASP A 21 -2.49 16.23 -4.11
C ASP A 21 -2.67 17.68 -3.61
N ALA A 22 -3.01 17.86 -2.34
CA ALA A 22 -3.17 19.16 -1.69
C ALA A 22 -1.93 20.06 -1.85
N ALA A 23 -0.74 19.54 -1.55
CA ALA A 23 0.51 20.28 -1.69
C ALA A 23 0.78 20.65 -3.16
N GLY A 24 0.50 19.74 -4.10
CA GLY A 24 0.64 20.02 -5.52
C GLY A 24 -0.36 21.04 -6.08
N ARG A 25 -1.46 21.30 -5.37
CA ARG A 25 -2.41 22.39 -5.66
C ARG A 25 -2.04 23.72 -5.00
N GLY A 26 -0.88 23.78 -4.33
CA GLY A 26 -0.31 24.99 -3.74
C GLY A 26 -0.68 25.25 -2.28
N LEU A 27 -1.31 24.28 -1.60
CA LEU A 27 -1.63 24.42 -0.17
C LEU A 27 -0.37 24.19 0.69
N SER A 28 -0.23 24.94 1.78
CA SER A 28 0.71 24.61 2.85
C SER A 28 0.19 23.42 3.66
N VAL A 29 0.80 22.25 3.47
CA VAL A 29 0.33 20.97 4.02
C VAL A 29 1.27 20.45 5.09
N LEU A 30 0.71 19.93 6.18
CA LEU A 30 1.42 19.11 7.16
C LEU A 30 0.72 17.74 7.29
N MET A 31 1.45 16.66 7.08
CA MET A 31 0.98 15.29 7.31
C MET A 31 1.60 14.73 8.60
N LEU A 32 0.75 14.20 9.48
CA LEU A 32 1.14 13.57 10.74
C LEU A 32 0.92 12.05 10.68
N GLU A 33 1.96 11.30 11.01
CA GLU A 33 1.91 9.84 11.16
C GLU A 33 2.40 9.45 12.55
N ALA A 34 1.55 8.72 13.28
CA ALA A 34 1.79 8.37 14.69
C ALA A 34 3.00 7.46 14.88
N GLN A 35 3.35 6.63 13.89
CA GLN A 35 4.47 5.71 13.96
C GLN A 35 5.35 5.80 12.70
N ASP A 36 5.06 5.00 11.67
CA ASP A 36 5.82 5.01 10.41
C ASP A 36 4.87 5.00 9.22
N LEU A 37 5.33 5.52 8.10
CA LEU A 37 4.57 5.53 6.85
C LEU A 37 4.12 4.11 6.50
N ALA A 38 2.83 3.96 6.21
CA ALA A 38 2.18 2.69 5.89
C ALA A 38 2.18 1.63 7.00
N CYS A 39 2.46 1.92 8.27
CA CYS A 39 2.67 0.91 9.32
C CYS A 39 1.46 0.03 9.70
N ALA A 40 0.30 0.22 9.08
CA ALA A 40 -0.94 -0.50 9.39
C ALA A 40 -1.52 -1.16 8.12
N THR A 41 -2.77 -0.86 7.77
CA THR A 41 -3.49 -1.49 6.65
C THR A 41 -2.76 -1.35 5.31
N SER A 42 -2.06 -0.23 5.07
CA SER A 42 -1.38 0.06 3.81
C SER A 42 -0.11 -0.76 3.54
N SER A 43 0.41 -1.52 4.52
CA SER A 43 1.48 -2.52 4.29
C SER A 43 0.98 -3.97 4.37
N ALA A 44 -0.27 -4.17 4.76
CA ALA A 44 -0.91 -5.48 4.98
C ALA A 44 -1.88 -5.88 3.85
N SER A 45 -1.74 -5.28 2.67
CA SER A 45 -2.61 -5.59 1.54
C SER A 45 -2.17 -6.85 0.79
N SER A 46 -3.00 -7.30 -0.17
CA SER A 46 -2.57 -8.32 -1.15
C SER A 46 -1.62 -7.77 -2.22
N LYS A 47 -1.23 -6.49 -2.14
CA LYS A 47 -0.28 -5.82 -3.06
C LYS A 47 -0.76 -5.78 -4.51
N LEU A 48 -2.07 -5.59 -4.70
CA LEU A 48 -2.71 -5.58 -6.02
C LEU A 48 -3.33 -4.23 -6.34
N ILE A 49 -3.05 -3.72 -7.54
CA ILE A 49 -3.88 -2.70 -8.19
C ILE A 49 -4.85 -3.44 -9.09
N HIS A 50 -6.05 -3.65 -8.57
CA HIS A 50 -7.05 -4.48 -9.22
C HIS A 50 -8.40 -3.80 -9.23
N GLY A 51 -9.16 -4.03 -10.30
CA GLY A 51 -10.55 -3.59 -10.44
C GLY A 51 -11.54 -4.32 -9.51
N GLY A 52 -11.10 -5.39 -8.83
CA GLY A 52 -11.95 -6.18 -7.96
C GLY A 52 -12.95 -7.08 -8.69
N LEU A 53 -12.46 -8.10 -9.42
CA LEU A 53 -13.30 -9.03 -10.20
C LEU A 53 -14.50 -9.59 -9.41
N ARG A 54 -14.30 -9.92 -8.12
CA ARG A 54 -15.36 -10.45 -7.25
C ARG A 54 -16.50 -9.45 -6.97
N TYR A 55 -16.24 -8.15 -7.05
CA TYR A 55 -17.25 -7.11 -6.77
C TYR A 55 -18.28 -6.97 -7.89
N LEU A 56 -18.01 -7.52 -9.08
CA LEU A 56 -19.01 -7.61 -10.15
C LEU A 56 -20.23 -8.44 -9.74
N GLU A 57 -20.06 -9.44 -8.87
CA GLU A 57 -21.19 -10.23 -8.33
C GLU A 57 -22.07 -9.43 -7.36
N HIS A 58 -21.55 -8.30 -6.87
CA HIS A 58 -22.25 -7.38 -5.97
C HIS A 58 -22.69 -6.09 -6.70
N TYR A 59 -22.59 -6.05 -8.04
CA TYR A 59 -23.01 -4.91 -8.87
C TYR A 59 -22.31 -3.58 -8.57
N GLU A 60 -21.10 -3.64 -7.99
CA GLU A 60 -20.28 -2.49 -7.63
C GLU A 60 -19.59 -1.85 -8.86
N PHE A 61 -20.37 -1.52 -9.90
CA PHE A 61 -19.84 -1.12 -11.21
C PHE A 61 -19.06 0.19 -11.17
N ARG A 62 -19.47 1.15 -10.32
CA ARG A 62 -18.74 2.41 -10.12
C ARG A 62 -17.34 2.14 -9.59
N LEU A 63 -17.22 1.40 -8.49
CA LEU A 63 -15.94 1.01 -7.90
C LEU A 63 -15.09 0.23 -8.91
N VAL A 64 -15.67 -0.77 -9.58
CA VAL A 64 -14.95 -1.62 -10.53
C VAL A 64 -14.44 -0.80 -11.72
N SER A 65 -15.29 0.04 -12.34
CA SER A 65 -14.88 0.88 -13.48
C SER A 65 -13.78 1.88 -13.13
N GLU A 66 -13.91 2.58 -11.99
CA GLU A 66 -12.89 3.52 -11.49
C GLU A 66 -11.56 2.80 -11.24
N ALA A 67 -11.59 1.69 -10.50
CA ALA A 67 -10.41 0.91 -10.17
C ALA A 67 -9.74 0.29 -11.41
N LEU A 68 -10.53 -0.16 -12.41
CA LEU A 68 -10.00 -0.71 -13.65
C LEU A 68 -9.25 0.34 -14.49
N ALA A 69 -9.77 1.58 -14.54
CA ALA A 69 -9.16 2.69 -15.26
C ALA A 69 -7.90 3.22 -14.55
N GLU A 70 -7.91 3.29 -13.22
CA GLU A 70 -6.77 3.76 -12.43
C GLU A 70 -5.53 2.85 -12.53
N ARG A 71 -5.66 1.57 -12.90
CA ARG A 71 -4.51 0.68 -13.15
C ARG A 71 -3.50 1.28 -14.13
N GLU A 72 -3.98 1.79 -15.26
CA GLU A 72 -3.12 2.37 -16.30
C GLU A 72 -2.49 3.69 -15.85
N VAL A 73 -3.19 4.46 -14.99
CA VAL A 73 -2.68 5.70 -14.40
C VAL A 73 -1.56 5.37 -13.43
N LEU A 74 -1.80 4.44 -12.49
CA LEU A 74 -0.83 4.08 -11.46
C LEU A 74 0.42 3.37 -12.02
N LEU A 75 0.26 2.58 -13.09
CA LEU A 75 1.41 2.01 -13.82
C LEU A 75 2.35 3.09 -14.37
N LYS A 76 1.80 4.22 -14.84
CA LYS A 76 2.60 5.35 -15.35
C LYS A 76 3.17 6.22 -14.23
N MET A 77 2.41 6.39 -13.14
CA MET A 77 2.85 7.19 -12.00
C MET A 77 4.03 6.53 -11.26
N ALA A 78 4.03 5.21 -11.11
CA ALA A 78 5.02 4.50 -10.30
C ALA A 78 5.56 3.21 -10.96
N PRO A 79 6.12 3.27 -12.18
CA PRO A 79 6.54 2.09 -12.95
C PRO A 79 7.66 1.27 -12.29
N HIS A 80 8.42 1.86 -11.38
CA HIS A 80 9.47 1.17 -10.62
C HIS A 80 8.91 0.12 -9.65
N ILE A 81 7.73 0.38 -9.07
CA ILE A 81 7.10 -0.47 -8.03
C ILE A 81 5.76 -1.07 -8.46
N ALA A 82 5.13 -0.58 -9.54
CA ALA A 82 3.88 -1.10 -10.08
C ALA A 82 4.10 -1.72 -11.47
N PHE A 83 3.58 -2.93 -11.69
CA PHE A 83 3.77 -3.63 -12.97
C PHE A 83 2.59 -4.56 -13.33
N PRO A 84 2.37 -4.85 -14.62
CA PRO A 84 1.34 -5.79 -15.06
C PRO A 84 1.57 -7.22 -14.56
N MET A 85 0.49 -7.88 -14.13
CA MET A 85 0.52 -9.28 -13.71
C MET A 85 -0.68 -10.04 -14.31
N ARG A 86 -0.44 -11.27 -14.74
CA ARG A 86 -1.47 -12.16 -15.29
C ARG A 86 -2.01 -13.08 -14.20
N PHE A 87 -3.33 -13.22 -14.14
CA PHE A 87 -4.06 -13.98 -13.13
C PHE A 87 -4.78 -15.15 -13.76
N ARG A 88 -4.48 -16.36 -13.30
CA ARG A 88 -5.11 -17.61 -13.72
C ARG A 88 -6.24 -17.96 -12.78
N LEU A 89 -7.43 -18.15 -13.33
CA LEU A 89 -8.64 -18.57 -12.62
C LEU A 89 -8.97 -20.02 -13.00
N PRO A 90 -8.61 -21.01 -12.16
CA PRO A 90 -9.07 -22.39 -12.31
C PRO A 90 -10.60 -22.47 -12.34
N HIS A 91 -11.15 -23.16 -13.34
CA HIS A 91 -12.60 -23.27 -13.48
C HIS A 91 -13.16 -24.33 -12.54
N ARG A 92 -14.06 -23.92 -11.63
CA ARG A 92 -14.83 -24.81 -10.74
C ARG A 92 -16.33 -24.68 -11.06
N PRO A 93 -16.88 -25.54 -11.94
CA PRO A 93 -18.22 -25.36 -12.50
C PRO A 93 -19.35 -25.44 -11.46
N HIS A 94 -19.16 -26.19 -10.37
CA HIS A 94 -20.13 -26.28 -9.26
C HIS A 94 -20.20 -24.99 -8.42
N LEU A 95 -19.19 -24.12 -8.51
CA LEU A 95 -19.19 -22.82 -7.84
C LEU A 95 -19.72 -21.72 -8.73
N ARG A 96 -19.16 -21.60 -9.94
CA ARG A 96 -19.52 -20.60 -10.95
C ARG A 96 -19.52 -21.22 -12.36
N PRO A 97 -20.63 -21.12 -13.10
CA PRO A 97 -20.71 -21.69 -14.43
C PRO A 97 -19.82 -20.91 -15.42
N ALA A 98 -19.33 -21.59 -16.46
CA ALA A 98 -18.36 -21.00 -17.39
C ALA A 98 -18.90 -19.78 -18.16
N TRP A 99 -20.20 -19.73 -18.44
CA TRP A 99 -20.83 -18.60 -19.14
C TRP A 99 -20.76 -17.31 -18.31
N MET A 100 -20.95 -17.42 -16.99
CA MET A 100 -20.91 -16.29 -16.06
C MET A 100 -19.50 -15.70 -16.00
N ILE A 101 -18.47 -16.55 -15.88
CA ILE A 101 -17.07 -16.11 -15.87
C ILE A 101 -16.72 -15.41 -17.19
N ARG A 102 -17.19 -15.90 -18.34
CA ARG A 102 -16.94 -15.28 -19.63
C ARG A 102 -17.53 -13.87 -19.73
N ILE A 103 -18.77 -13.69 -19.27
CA ILE A 103 -19.42 -12.37 -19.24
C ILE A 103 -18.67 -11.45 -18.25
N GLY A 104 -18.35 -11.94 -17.06
CA GLY A 104 -17.62 -11.17 -16.05
C GLY A 104 -16.26 -10.69 -16.56
N LEU A 105 -15.49 -11.55 -17.26
CA LEU A 105 -14.22 -11.17 -17.87
C LEU A 105 -14.39 -10.17 -19.02
N PHE A 106 -15.45 -10.31 -19.83
CA PHE A 106 -15.78 -9.31 -20.84
C PHE A 106 -16.04 -7.94 -20.20
N MET A 107 -16.84 -7.88 -19.14
CA MET A 107 -17.07 -6.64 -18.39
C MET A 107 -15.76 -6.09 -17.82
N TYR A 108 -14.93 -6.96 -17.23
CA TYR A 108 -13.64 -6.57 -16.65
C TYR A 108 -12.65 -6.00 -17.67
N ASP A 109 -12.72 -6.48 -18.92
CA ASP A 109 -11.88 -6.00 -20.01
C ASP A 109 -12.33 -4.63 -20.57
N HIS A 110 -13.58 -4.21 -20.34
CA HIS A 110 -14.21 -3.05 -21.01
C HIS A 110 -14.85 -1.99 -20.08
N LEU A 111 -15.07 -2.27 -18.79
CA LEU A 111 -15.63 -1.30 -17.84
C LEU A 111 -14.68 -0.15 -17.49
N GLY A 112 -13.37 -0.36 -17.63
CA GLY A 112 -12.36 0.68 -17.53
C GLY A 112 -11.58 0.80 -18.83
N LYS A 113 -11.12 2.01 -19.17
CA LYS A 113 -10.33 2.24 -20.38
C LYS A 113 -8.97 1.55 -20.24
N ARG A 114 -8.80 0.42 -20.93
CA ARG A 114 -7.55 -0.35 -21.01
C ARG A 114 -6.75 0.11 -22.23
N THR A 115 -5.48 0.47 -22.03
CA THR A 115 -4.60 0.99 -23.09
C THR A 115 -3.43 0.04 -23.38
N SER A 116 -2.85 -0.58 -22.34
CA SER A 116 -1.64 -1.40 -22.45
C SER A 116 -1.81 -2.84 -21.94
N LEU A 117 -2.68 -3.07 -20.96
CA LEU A 117 -2.83 -4.40 -20.35
C LEU A 117 -3.39 -5.43 -21.37
N PRO A 118 -2.86 -6.67 -21.45
CA PRO A 118 -3.42 -7.71 -22.32
C PRO A 118 -4.85 -8.11 -21.95
N GLY A 119 -5.67 -8.49 -22.93
CA GLY A 119 -7.05 -8.96 -22.72
C GLY A 119 -7.16 -10.35 -22.09
N SER A 120 -8.38 -10.77 -21.78
CA SER A 120 -8.64 -12.10 -21.20
C SER A 120 -8.52 -13.25 -22.22
N THR A 121 -8.12 -14.44 -21.74
CA THR A 121 -7.97 -15.66 -22.55
C THR A 121 -8.48 -16.90 -21.83
N GLY A 122 -8.80 -17.96 -22.58
CA GLY A 122 -9.14 -19.28 -22.02
C GLY A 122 -7.89 -20.16 -21.86
N LEU A 123 -7.89 -21.02 -20.84
CA LEU A 123 -6.80 -21.96 -20.57
C LEU A 123 -7.29 -23.42 -20.52
N ARG A 124 -6.42 -24.33 -20.92
CA ARG A 124 -6.53 -25.78 -20.67
C ARG A 124 -5.36 -26.25 -19.84
N PHE A 125 -5.62 -27.14 -18.88
CA PHE A 125 -4.61 -27.70 -17.99
C PHE A 125 -4.45 -29.19 -18.26
N GLY A 126 -3.26 -29.59 -18.73
CA GLY A 126 -2.92 -30.99 -19.03
C GLY A 126 -2.33 -31.73 -17.83
N ALA A 127 -1.91 -32.97 -18.05
CA ALA A 127 -1.30 -33.83 -17.03
C ALA A 127 -0.04 -33.22 -16.39
N ASN A 128 0.68 -32.34 -17.09
CA ASN A 128 1.91 -31.68 -16.62
C ASN A 128 1.66 -30.32 -15.94
N SER A 129 0.39 -29.93 -15.72
CA SER A 129 0.04 -28.72 -14.99
C SER A 129 0.48 -28.80 -13.51
N VAL A 130 0.67 -27.63 -12.88
CA VAL A 130 0.88 -27.50 -11.42
C VAL A 130 -0.40 -27.78 -10.62
N LEU A 131 -1.56 -27.66 -11.28
CA LEU A 131 -2.87 -27.92 -10.70
C LEU A 131 -3.19 -29.41 -10.68
N LYS A 132 -4.05 -29.84 -9.75
CA LYS A 132 -4.55 -31.21 -9.68
C LYS A 132 -5.26 -31.65 -10.98
N PRO A 133 -5.19 -32.95 -11.33
CA PRO A 133 -5.62 -33.45 -12.63
C PRO A 133 -7.10 -33.26 -12.92
N GLU A 134 -7.98 -33.19 -11.93
CA GLU A 134 -9.42 -32.94 -12.10
C GLU A 134 -9.72 -31.53 -12.64
N ILE A 135 -8.80 -30.58 -12.46
CA ILE A 135 -8.94 -29.21 -12.97
C ILE A 135 -8.40 -29.13 -14.40
N LYS A 136 -9.28 -29.19 -15.40
CA LYS A 136 -8.91 -29.22 -16.83
C LYS A 136 -9.00 -27.88 -17.56
N ARG A 137 -9.73 -26.92 -17.01
CA ARG A 137 -10.05 -25.63 -17.65
C ARG A 137 -9.76 -24.46 -16.72
N GLY A 138 -9.43 -23.31 -17.29
CA GLY A 138 -9.36 -22.04 -16.57
C GLY A 138 -9.47 -20.85 -17.51
N PHE A 139 -9.26 -19.68 -16.96
CA PHE A 139 -9.21 -18.41 -17.67
C PHE A 139 -7.99 -17.62 -17.20
N GLU A 140 -7.51 -16.68 -18.01
CA GLU A 140 -6.44 -15.76 -17.65
C GLU A 140 -6.81 -14.33 -17.99
N TYR A 141 -6.49 -13.38 -17.11
CA TYR A 141 -6.74 -11.95 -17.33
C TYR A 141 -5.63 -11.09 -16.72
N SER A 142 -5.66 -9.78 -16.97
CA SER A 142 -4.66 -8.83 -16.46
C SER A 142 -5.18 -8.02 -15.29
N ASP A 143 -4.31 -7.83 -14.30
CA ASP A 143 -4.36 -6.80 -13.28
C ASP A 143 -2.92 -6.33 -13.03
N CYS A 144 -2.65 -5.54 -11.98
CA CYS A 144 -1.29 -5.13 -11.66
C CYS A 144 -0.93 -5.50 -10.22
N TRP A 145 0.37 -5.70 -10.00
CA TRP A 145 0.95 -5.78 -8.67
C TRP A 145 1.60 -4.44 -8.34
N VAL A 146 1.63 -4.06 -7.06
CA VAL A 146 2.35 -2.88 -6.58
C VAL A 146 2.96 -3.12 -5.21
N ASP A 147 4.13 -2.54 -4.95
CA ASP A 147 4.65 -2.44 -3.59
C ASP A 147 3.83 -1.42 -2.81
N ASP A 148 2.99 -1.91 -1.89
CA ASP A 148 1.99 -1.12 -1.19
C ASP A 148 2.61 -0.08 -0.25
N ALA A 149 3.57 -0.49 0.57
CA ALA A 149 4.28 0.41 1.47
C ALA A 149 5.11 1.46 0.71
N ARG A 150 5.78 1.07 -0.37
CA ARG A 150 6.55 2.03 -1.18
C ARG A 150 5.68 2.99 -1.97
N LEU A 151 4.46 2.60 -2.34
CA LEU A 151 3.50 3.54 -2.94
C LEU A 151 3.12 4.66 -1.96
N VAL A 152 2.94 4.34 -0.66
CA VAL A 152 2.72 5.36 0.37
C VAL A 152 3.92 6.29 0.50
N LEU A 153 5.13 5.71 0.59
CA LEU A 153 6.36 6.48 0.65
C LEU A 153 6.50 7.44 -0.54
N ALA A 154 6.24 6.98 -1.76
CA ALA A 154 6.37 7.82 -2.94
C ALA A 154 5.42 9.04 -2.89
N ASN A 155 4.21 8.87 -2.32
CA ASN A 155 3.31 9.99 -2.07
C ASN A 155 3.82 10.92 -0.95
N ALA A 156 4.39 10.39 0.14
CA ALA A 156 5.01 11.21 1.18
C ALA A 156 6.22 12.02 0.66
N GLN A 157 7.05 11.42 -0.19
CA GLN A 157 8.12 12.13 -0.91
C GLN A 157 7.55 13.21 -1.85
N MET A 158 6.37 12.98 -2.44
CA MET A 158 5.70 13.98 -3.26
C MET A 158 5.20 15.17 -2.42
N VAL A 159 4.71 14.95 -1.19
CA VAL A 159 4.37 16.03 -0.26
C VAL A 159 5.58 16.97 -0.08
N VAL A 160 6.74 16.43 0.27
CA VAL A 160 7.97 17.22 0.47
C VAL A 160 8.43 17.88 -0.83
N ARG A 161 8.39 17.17 -1.96
CA ARG A 161 8.75 17.74 -3.27
C ARG A 161 7.89 18.96 -3.64
N LYS A 162 6.65 19.02 -3.14
CA LYS A 162 5.72 20.15 -3.34
C LYS A 162 5.77 21.18 -2.21
N GLY A 163 6.73 21.08 -1.29
CA GLY A 163 6.94 22.04 -0.20
C GLY A 163 6.09 21.79 1.04
N GLY A 164 5.37 20.66 1.11
CA GLY A 164 4.68 20.23 2.32
C GLY A 164 5.60 19.55 3.33
N GLU A 165 5.08 19.37 4.54
CA GLU A 165 5.80 18.76 5.66
C GLU A 165 5.23 17.38 6.01
N VAL A 166 6.11 16.46 6.42
CA VAL A 166 5.74 15.12 6.88
C VAL A 166 6.46 14.84 8.19
N LEU A 167 5.69 14.57 9.24
CA LEU A 167 6.22 14.16 10.55
C LEU A 167 5.74 12.74 10.87
N THR A 168 6.68 11.81 10.92
CA THR A 168 6.47 10.46 11.46
C THR A 168 6.74 10.45 12.96
N ARG A 169 6.38 9.34 13.63
CA ARG A 169 6.50 9.19 15.10
C ARG A 169 5.83 10.32 15.88
N THR A 170 4.83 10.96 15.27
CA THR A 170 4.13 12.14 15.81
C THR A 170 2.65 11.85 15.82
N ARG A 171 2.12 11.50 17.00
CA ARG A 171 0.71 11.14 17.16
C ARG A 171 -0.10 12.39 17.46
N ALA A 172 -1.07 12.70 16.60
CA ALA A 172 -2.08 13.70 16.93
C ALA A 172 -2.90 13.22 18.13
N THR A 173 -2.99 14.06 19.16
CA THR A 173 -3.67 13.75 20.44
C THR A 173 -5.03 14.42 20.52
N SER A 174 -5.17 15.61 19.95
CA SER A 174 -6.47 16.29 19.85
C SER A 174 -6.55 17.22 18.65
N ALA A 175 -7.78 17.49 18.20
CA ALA A 175 -8.07 18.55 17.25
C ALA A 175 -9.41 19.22 17.57
N ARG A 176 -9.41 20.55 17.65
CA ARG A 176 -10.61 21.33 18.00
C ARG A 176 -10.70 22.60 17.17
N ARG A 177 -11.92 23.10 16.96
CA ARG A 177 -12.16 24.39 16.31
C ARG A 177 -12.10 25.52 17.33
N GLU A 178 -11.30 26.53 17.06
CA GLU A 178 -11.24 27.76 17.83
C GLU A 178 -11.08 28.95 16.87
N ASN A 179 -11.92 29.97 17.03
CA ASN A 179 -11.85 31.22 16.25
C ASN A 179 -11.83 31.02 14.71
N GLY A 180 -12.56 30.01 14.22
CA GLY A 180 -12.65 29.69 12.79
C GLY A 180 -11.42 28.98 12.20
N LEU A 181 -10.53 28.46 13.05
CA LEU A 181 -9.38 27.63 12.69
C LEU A 181 -9.40 26.33 13.48
N TRP A 182 -8.65 25.35 13.00
CA TRP A 182 -8.30 24.16 13.77
C TRP A 182 -7.08 24.44 14.64
N ILE A 183 -7.14 24.00 15.89
CA ILE A 183 -5.97 23.81 16.76
C ILE A 183 -5.71 22.31 16.83
N VAL A 184 -4.57 21.87 16.31
CA VAL A 184 -4.17 20.46 16.31
C VAL A 184 -2.99 20.30 17.26
N GLU A 185 -3.15 19.41 18.23
CA GLU A 185 -2.10 19.03 19.17
C GLU A 185 -1.58 17.63 18.83
N ALA A 186 -0.27 17.46 18.95
CA ALA A 186 0.38 16.17 18.76
C ALA A 186 1.56 16.01 19.71
N GLU A 187 2.02 14.78 19.85
CA GLU A 187 3.21 14.43 20.60
C GLU A 187 4.12 13.50 19.81
N ASP A 188 5.43 13.72 19.93
CA ASP A 188 6.43 12.74 19.49
C ASP A 188 6.39 11.53 20.44
N ILE A 189 6.21 10.34 19.88
CA ILE A 189 5.97 9.11 20.67
C ILE A 189 7.22 8.57 21.37
N ASP A 190 8.41 9.05 21.02
CA ASP A 190 9.66 8.62 21.64
C ASP A 190 10.13 9.59 22.73
N THR A 191 10.01 10.90 22.47
CA THR A 191 10.56 11.98 23.30
C THR A 191 9.52 12.70 24.16
N GLY A 192 8.22 12.54 23.83
CA GLY A 192 7.13 13.28 24.47
C GLY A 192 7.09 14.77 24.09
N LYS A 193 7.88 15.21 23.10
CA LYS A 193 7.85 16.59 22.60
C LYS A 193 6.44 16.90 22.09
N LYS A 194 5.84 17.95 22.65
CA LYS A 194 4.50 18.40 22.26
C LYS A 194 4.58 19.42 21.13
N TYR A 195 3.56 19.38 20.28
CA TYR A 195 3.39 20.28 19.16
C TYR A 195 1.97 20.84 19.17
N THR A 196 1.84 22.07 18.68
CA THR A 196 0.56 22.72 18.45
C THR A 196 0.64 23.53 17.17
N TRP A 197 -0.30 23.28 16.26
CA TRP A 197 -0.42 24.02 15.02
C TRP A 197 -1.82 24.59 14.86
N GLN A 198 -1.89 25.67 14.10
CA GLN A 198 -3.15 26.17 13.57
C GLN A 198 -3.33 25.67 12.14
N ALA A 199 -4.55 25.32 11.74
CA ALA A 199 -4.85 24.97 10.36
C ALA A 199 -6.19 25.54 9.87
N ARG A 200 -6.27 25.86 8.57
CA ARG A 200 -7.53 26.29 7.95
C ARG A 200 -8.48 25.13 7.70
N GLY A 201 -7.98 23.92 7.51
CA GLY A 201 -8.76 22.70 7.34
C GLY A 201 -8.04 21.48 7.90
N LEU A 202 -8.80 20.41 8.13
CA LEU A 202 -8.32 19.17 8.73
C LEU A 202 -8.81 17.96 7.94
N VAL A 203 -7.95 16.96 7.77
CA VAL A 203 -8.31 15.65 7.23
C VAL A 203 -8.07 14.56 8.27
N ASN A 204 -9.12 13.81 8.60
CA ASN A 204 -9.03 12.56 9.35
C ASN A 204 -8.93 11.38 8.37
N ALA A 205 -7.70 10.94 8.08
CA ALA A 205 -7.39 9.81 7.21
C ALA A 205 -6.75 8.64 7.98
N THR A 206 -7.16 8.45 9.24
CA THR A 206 -6.55 7.50 10.17
C THR A 206 -7.03 6.05 10.00
N GLY A 207 -7.74 5.71 8.92
CA GLY A 207 -8.07 4.33 8.54
C GLY A 207 -8.82 3.58 9.67
N PRO A 208 -8.28 2.48 10.23
CA PRO A 208 -8.91 1.75 11.34
C PRO A 208 -9.24 2.61 12.56
N TRP A 209 -8.54 3.73 12.74
CA TRP A 209 -8.73 4.66 13.84
C TRP A 209 -9.68 5.83 13.51
N VAL A 210 -10.30 5.86 12.32
CA VAL A 210 -11.10 7.02 11.87
C VAL A 210 -12.17 7.40 12.88
N LYS A 211 -13.00 6.44 13.31
CA LYS A 211 -14.04 6.66 14.31
C LYS A 211 -13.44 6.96 15.69
N GLN A 212 -12.39 6.24 16.08
CA GLN A 212 -11.74 6.48 17.36
C GLN A 212 -11.22 7.92 17.48
N PHE A 213 -10.67 8.48 16.40
CA PHE A 213 -10.19 9.87 16.42
C PHE A 213 -11.33 10.89 16.51
N PHE A 214 -12.53 10.57 15.98
CA PHE A 214 -13.74 11.37 16.24
C PHE A 214 -14.11 11.35 17.74
N ASP A 215 -14.18 10.15 18.33
CA ASP A 215 -14.63 9.96 19.70
C ASP A 215 -13.63 10.56 20.71
N ASP A 216 -12.35 10.18 20.60
CA ASP A 216 -11.31 10.46 21.59
C ASP A 216 -10.53 11.76 21.29
N GLY A 217 -10.28 12.05 20.01
CA GLY A 217 -9.40 13.16 19.60
C GLY A 217 -10.13 14.47 19.32
N MET A 218 -11.38 14.41 18.86
CA MET A 218 -12.17 15.59 18.49
C MET A 218 -13.42 15.79 19.36
N HIS A 219 -13.89 14.75 20.04
CA HIS A 219 -15.17 14.72 20.75
C HIS A 219 -16.34 15.17 19.85
N LEU A 220 -16.31 14.70 18.60
CA LEU A 220 -17.34 14.95 17.59
C LEU A 220 -18.04 13.64 17.21
N PRO A 221 -19.33 13.66 16.86
CA PRO A 221 -20.01 12.47 16.37
C PRO A 221 -19.41 12.04 15.03
N SER A 222 -18.97 10.78 14.94
CA SER A 222 -18.59 10.19 13.65
C SER A 222 -19.82 10.06 12.76
N PRO A 223 -19.76 10.49 11.48
CA PRO A 223 -20.88 10.39 10.55
C PRO A 223 -21.24 8.94 10.20
N TYR A 224 -20.28 8.02 10.34
CA TYR A 224 -20.46 6.60 10.05
C TYR A 224 -19.84 5.70 11.13
N GLY A 225 -20.36 4.47 11.23
CA GLY A 225 -19.68 3.36 11.89
C GLY A 225 -18.50 2.84 11.07
N ILE A 226 -17.63 2.05 11.70
CA ILE A 226 -16.52 1.36 11.04
C ILE A 226 -16.54 -0.13 11.37
N ARG A 227 -16.48 -0.97 10.34
CA ARG A 227 -16.35 -2.42 10.46
C ARG A 227 -14.90 -2.81 10.22
N LEU A 228 -14.26 -3.37 11.25
CA LEU A 228 -12.88 -3.82 11.16
C LEU A 228 -12.85 -5.27 10.69
N ILE A 229 -12.50 -5.48 9.43
CA ILE A 229 -12.40 -6.83 8.86
C ILE A 229 -10.93 -7.22 8.73
N LYS A 230 -10.47 -8.12 9.61
CA LYS A 230 -9.13 -8.71 9.55
C LYS A 230 -8.98 -9.54 8.26
N GLY A 231 -7.81 -9.41 7.65
CA GLY A 231 -7.35 -10.27 6.58
C GLY A 231 -5.86 -10.57 6.73
N SER A 232 -5.53 -11.85 6.63
CA SER A 232 -4.18 -12.36 6.80
C SER A 232 -3.66 -13.02 5.54
N HIS A 233 -2.34 -13.15 5.46
CA HIS A 233 -1.61 -13.80 4.38
C HIS A 233 -0.50 -14.67 4.97
N ILE A 234 -0.22 -15.78 4.30
CA ILE A 234 0.95 -16.63 4.57
C ILE A 234 1.93 -16.52 3.40
N VAL A 235 3.22 -16.63 3.72
CA VAL A 235 4.31 -16.63 2.74
C VAL A 235 5.08 -17.93 2.85
N VAL A 236 5.33 -18.54 1.70
CA VAL A 236 6.04 -19.81 1.55
C VAL A 236 7.12 -19.68 0.47
N PRO A 237 8.15 -20.55 0.46
CA PRO A 237 9.01 -20.69 -0.70
C PRO A 237 8.18 -20.93 -1.96
N ARG A 238 8.59 -20.32 -3.07
CA ARG A 238 7.78 -20.24 -4.29
C ARG A 238 7.22 -21.60 -4.69
N VAL A 239 5.90 -21.64 -4.89
CA VAL A 239 5.17 -22.90 -5.10
C VAL A 239 5.37 -23.49 -6.50
N HIS A 240 5.76 -22.66 -7.47
CA HIS A 240 6.08 -23.03 -8.85
C HIS A 240 6.87 -21.91 -9.56
N THR A 241 7.62 -22.24 -10.60
CA THR A 241 8.44 -21.28 -11.36
C THR A 241 7.68 -20.40 -12.36
N GLN A 242 6.35 -20.50 -12.41
CA GLN A 242 5.50 -19.69 -13.30
C GLN A 242 5.42 -18.23 -12.84
N LYS A 243 5.36 -17.28 -13.79
CA LYS A 243 5.26 -15.84 -13.51
C LYS A 243 3.84 -15.37 -13.16
N GLN A 244 2.84 -16.17 -13.50
CA GLN A 244 1.42 -15.83 -13.30
C GLN A 244 1.00 -16.04 -11.84
N ALA A 245 0.11 -15.18 -11.37
CA ALA A 245 -0.65 -15.41 -10.14
C ALA A 245 -1.84 -16.35 -10.41
N TYR A 246 -2.36 -16.95 -9.35
CA TYR A 246 -3.62 -17.69 -9.38
C TYR A 246 -4.67 -17.00 -8.50
N ILE A 247 -5.93 -17.07 -8.92
CA ILE A 247 -7.12 -16.68 -8.16
C ILE A 247 -8.00 -17.93 -8.01
N LEU A 248 -8.06 -18.47 -6.80
CA LEU A 248 -8.69 -19.73 -6.46
C LEU A 248 -10.12 -19.50 -5.99
N GLN A 249 -11.06 -20.31 -6.46
CA GLN A 249 -12.46 -20.26 -6.02
C GLN A 249 -12.66 -21.23 -4.86
N ASN A 250 -13.05 -20.71 -3.71
CA ASN A 250 -13.29 -21.50 -2.51
C ASN A 250 -14.79 -21.85 -2.35
N GLU A 251 -15.08 -22.88 -1.55
CA GLU A 251 -16.45 -23.39 -1.38
C GLU A 251 -17.39 -22.36 -0.72
N ASP A 252 -16.85 -21.45 0.10
CA ASP A 252 -17.55 -20.32 0.73
C ASP A 252 -17.81 -19.14 -0.23
N LYS A 253 -17.61 -19.34 -1.54
CA LYS A 253 -17.69 -18.34 -2.63
C LYS A 253 -16.61 -17.26 -2.60
N ARG A 254 -15.74 -17.20 -1.59
CA ARG A 254 -14.60 -16.27 -1.56
C ARG A 254 -13.55 -16.69 -2.58
N ILE A 255 -12.65 -15.76 -2.87
CA ILE A 255 -11.50 -15.98 -3.72
C ILE A 255 -10.22 -15.77 -2.93
N VAL A 256 -9.23 -16.63 -3.18
CA VAL A 256 -7.90 -16.59 -2.54
C VAL A 256 -6.84 -16.55 -3.64
N PHE A 257 -5.90 -15.63 -3.51
CA PHE A 257 -4.79 -15.47 -4.43
C PHE A 257 -3.59 -16.31 -4.02
N VAL A 258 -2.83 -16.74 -5.03
CA VAL A 258 -1.46 -17.26 -4.90
C VAL A 258 -0.57 -16.42 -5.83
N ILE A 259 0.27 -15.58 -5.25
CA ILE A 259 0.97 -14.50 -5.96
C ILE A 259 2.48 -14.75 -5.91
N PRO A 260 3.19 -14.86 -7.05
CA PRO A 260 4.64 -14.88 -7.07
C PRO A 260 5.19 -13.59 -6.46
N TRP A 261 6.16 -13.71 -5.54
CA TRP A 261 6.68 -12.58 -4.80
C TRP A 261 8.20 -12.62 -4.72
N MET A 262 8.84 -11.51 -5.11
CA MET A 262 10.30 -11.31 -5.09
C MET A 262 11.11 -12.44 -5.72
N ASP A 263 10.57 -13.05 -6.78
CA ASP A 263 11.15 -14.17 -7.54
C ASP A 263 11.34 -15.51 -6.76
N GLU A 264 11.40 -15.47 -5.42
CA GLU A 264 11.71 -16.60 -4.52
C GLU A 264 10.52 -17.12 -3.70
N PHE A 265 9.44 -16.34 -3.55
CA PHE A 265 8.33 -16.66 -2.65
C PHE A 265 6.98 -16.74 -3.35
N SER A 266 5.97 -17.20 -2.60
CA SER A 266 4.57 -17.06 -2.96
C SER A 266 3.76 -16.54 -1.77
N ILE A 267 3.00 -15.48 -1.99
CA ILE A 267 2.02 -14.95 -1.03
C ILE A 267 0.69 -15.67 -1.28
N ILE A 268 0.08 -16.21 -0.23
CA ILE A 268 -1.25 -16.83 -0.27
C ILE A 268 -2.18 -16.05 0.64
N GLY A 269 -3.27 -15.52 0.09
CA GLY A 269 -4.22 -14.74 0.86
C GLY A 269 -5.47 -14.32 0.10
N THR A 270 -6.54 -13.91 0.75
CA THR A 270 -6.61 -13.52 2.16
C THR A 270 -7.91 -13.98 2.81
N THR A 271 -8.07 -13.68 4.08
CA THR A 271 -9.23 -13.98 4.94
C THR A 271 -10.12 -12.75 5.15
N ASP A 272 -11.35 -12.98 5.62
CA ASP A 272 -12.30 -11.94 6.02
C ASP A 272 -12.87 -12.38 7.38
N VAL A 273 -12.32 -11.83 8.46
CA VAL A 273 -12.69 -12.16 9.85
C VAL A 273 -13.09 -10.86 10.56
N GLU A 274 -14.28 -10.80 11.14
CA GLU A 274 -14.68 -9.65 11.96
C GLU A 274 -13.71 -9.48 13.13
N TYR A 275 -13.22 -8.26 13.35
CA TYR A 275 -12.20 -7.97 14.35
C TYR A 275 -12.68 -6.92 15.34
N LYS A 276 -12.36 -7.13 16.61
CA LYS A 276 -12.58 -6.17 17.70
C LYS A 276 -11.29 -6.05 18.50
N GLY A 277 -10.97 -4.85 18.95
CA GLY A 277 -9.76 -4.54 19.73
C GLY A 277 -8.79 -3.66 18.96
N ASP A 278 -7.57 -3.55 19.48
CA ASP A 278 -6.53 -2.68 18.94
C ASP A 278 -6.10 -3.15 17.53
N PRO A 279 -6.23 -2.32 16.48
CA PRO A 279 -5.73 -2.64 15.14
C PRO A 279 -4.23 -2.93 15.09
N LYS A 280 -3.41 -2.43 16.02
CA LYS A 280 -1.97 -2.75 16.08
C LYS A 280 -1.68 -4.17 16.57
N ALA A 281 -2.60 -4.79 17.31
CA ALA A 281 -2.44 -6.14 17.85
C ALA A 281 -2.88 -7.24 16.86
N VAL A 282 -3.31 -6.87 15.65
CA VAL A 282 -3.83 -7.81 14.66
C VAL A 282 -2.76 -8.82 14.23
N LYS A 283 -3.12 -10.10 14.26
CA LYS A 283 -2.27 -11.20 13.83
C LYS A 283 -3.10 -12.33 13.24
N ILE A 284 -2.45 -13.15 12.41
CA ILE A 284 -3.04 -14.35 11.86
C ILE A 284 -3.38 -15.34 12.99
N GLU A 285 -4.49 -16.04 12.85
CA GLU A 285 -4.88 -17.14 13.75
C GLU A 285 -4.82 -18.50 13.05
N GLU A 286 -4.87 -19.58 13.84
CA GLU A 286 -4.73 -20.95 13.34
C GLU A 286 -5.85 -21.33 12.34
N SER A 287 -7.08 -20.84 12.54
CA SER A 287 -8.19 -21.09 11.61
C SER A 287 -7.94 -20.45 10.24
N GLU A 288 -7.28 -19.28 10.19
CA GLU A 288 -6.91 -18.60 8.95
C GLU A 288 -5.79 -19.34 8.20
N ILE A 289 -4.79 -19.86 8.92
CA ILE A 289 -3.73 -20.70 8.33
C ILE A 289 -4.35 -21.93 7.66
N ASN A 290 -5.19 -22.65 8.41
CA ASN A 290 -5.88 -23.84 7.91
C ASN A 290 -6.77 -23.52 6.71
N TYR A 291 -7.46 -22.39 6.73
CA TYR A 291 -8.27 -21.91 5.61
C TYR A 291 -7.43 -21.71 4.33
N LEU A 292 -6.32 -20.99 4.43
CA LEU A 292 -5.44 -20.65 3.30
C LEU A 292 -4.73 -21.89 2.74
N LEU A 293 -4.22 -22.76 3.61
CA LEU A 293 -3.60 -24.01 3.18
C LEU A 293 -4.62 -24.96 2.54
N LYS A 294 -5.85 -25.06 3.09
CA LYS A 294 -6.90 -25.92 2.54
C LYS A 294 -7.27 -25.54 1.11
N VAL A 295 -7.53 -24.25 0.85
CA VAL A 295 -7.89 -23.81 -0.52
C VAL A 295 -6.73 -24.02 -1.48
N TYR A 296 -5.48 -23.76 -1.06
CA TYR A 296 -4.29 -24.03 -1.87
C TYR A 296 -4.15 -25.54 -2.19
N ASN A 297 -4.14 -26.39 -1.17
CA ASN A 297 -3.95 -27.83 -1.28
C ASN A 297 -5.08 -28.53 -2.06
N THR A 298 -6.27 -27.93 -2.10
CA THR A 298 -7.38 -28.40 -2.94
C THR A 298 -7.10 -28.20 -4.43
N HIS A 299 -6.30 -27.20 -4.81
CA HIS A 299 -6.05 -26.83 -6.22
C HIS A 299 -4.72 -27.35 -6.77
N PHE A 300 -3.66 -27.35 -5.97
CA PHE A 300 -2.31 -27.65 -6.44
C PHE A 300 -1.88 -29.08 -6.15
N LYS A 301 -0.97 -29.61 -6.97
CA LYS A 301 -0.36 -30.93 -6.77
C LYS A 301 0.66 -30.92 -5.63
N LYS A 302 1.61 -29.98 -5.67
CA LYS A 302 2.55 -29.73 -4.57
C LYS A 302 1.71 -29.34 -3.35
N GLN A 303 1.75 -30.16 -2.31
CA GLN A 303 1.07 -29.84 -1.06
C GLN A 303 1.96 -28.93 -0.23
N LEU A 304 1.33 -28.05 0.53
CA LEU A 304 1.97 -27.25 1.57
C LEU A 304 1.44 -27.68 2.93
N ASN A 305 2.31 -27.67 3.93
CA ASN A 305 1.98 -27.83 5.33
C ASN A 305 2.32 -26.53 6.10
N ARG A 306 2.05 -26.53 7.40
CA ARG A 306 2.29 -25.36 8.26
C ARG A 306 3.78 -25.02 8.38
N ASP A 307 4.67 -26.01 8.32
CA ASP A 307 6.11 -25.85 8.48
C ASP A 307 6.77 -25.24 7.22
N ASP A 308 6.06 -25.24 6.08
CA ASP A 308 6.51 -24.55 4.86
C ASP A 308 6.35 -23.01 4.95
N ILE A 309 5.66 -22.50 5.97
CA ILE A 309 5.39 -21.06 6.14
C ILE A 309 6.63 -20.38 6.74
N VAL A 310 7.19 -19.44 5.98
CA VAL A 310 8.38 -18.68 6.38
C VAL A 310 8.06 -17.30 6.95
N TRP A 311 6.89 -16.75 6.65
CA TRP A 311 6.42 -15.48 7.20
C TRP A 311 4.90 -15.35 7.09
N THR A 312 4.32 -14.51 7.94
CA THR A 312 2.89 -14.18 7.90
C THR A 312 2.69 -12.71 8.20
N TYR A 313 1.68 -12.09 7.60
CA TYR A 313 1.26 -10.74 7.95
C TYR A 313 -0.27 -10.65 7.99
N SER A 314 -0.77 -9.67 8.75
CA SER A 314 -2.20 -9.43 8.93
C SER A 314 -2.48 -7.94 9.04
N GLY A 315 -3.70 -7.55 8.70
CA GLY A 315 -4.18 -6.18 8.81
C GLY A 315 -5.69 -6.13 8.89
N VAL A 316 -6.24 -5.04 9.42
CA VAL A 316 -7.69 -4.80 9.43
C VAL A 316 -8.08 -3.79 8.35
N ARG A 317 -9.15 -4.11 7.64
CA ARG A 317 -9.76 -3.24 6.64
C ARG A 317 -10.76 -2.32 7.37
N PRO A 318 -10.62 -0.99 7.28
CA PRO A 318 -11.57 -0.05 7.85
C PRO A 318 -12.73 0.15 6.87
N LEU A 319 -13.68 -0.79 6.83
CA LEU A 319 -14.80 -0.70 5.91
C LEU A 319 -15.89 0.21 6.47
N CYS A 320 -16.45 1.07 5.62
CA CYS A 320 -17.64 1.84 5.97
C CYS A 320 -18.75 0.86 6.36
N ASP A 321 -19.39 1.07 7.51
CA ASP A 321 -20.48 0.20 7.94
C ASP A 321 -21.72 0.47 7.08
N ASP A 322 -22.03 -0.47 6.20
CA ASP A 322 -23.20 -0.45 5.31
C ASP A 322 -24.33 -1.36 5.80
N GLU A 323 -24.23 -1.79 7.08
CA GLU A 323 -25.16 -2.71 7.74
C GLU A 323 -25.24 -4.12 7.11
N SER A 324 -24.27 -4.50 6.26
CA SER A 324 -24.20 -5.87 5.72
C SER A 324 -23.91 -6.91 6.82
N ASP A 325 -24.70 -7.99 6.82
CA ASP A 325 -24.54 -9.13 7.74
C ASP A 325 -23.23 -9.92 7.52
N SER A 326 -22.75 -9.99 6.28
CA SER A 326 -21.57 -10.80 5.92
C SER A 326 -20.32 -9.95 5.66
N PRO A 327 -19.18 -10.19 6.36
CA PRO A 327 -17.94 -9.46 6.14
C PRO A 327 -17.47 -9.42 4.69
N GLN A 328 -17.72 -10.47 3.90
CA GLN A 328 -17.28 -10.55 2.50
C GLN A 328 -18.13 -9.71 1.54
N ALA A 329 -19.35 -9.32 1.95
CA ALA A 329 -20.33 -8.57 1.17
C ALA A 329 -20.30 -7.06 1.42
N ILE A 330 -19.80 -6.61 2.59
CA ILE A 330 -19.61 -5.19 2.92
C ILE A 330 -18.95 -4.46 1.74
N THR A 331 -19.42 -3.27 1.37
CA THR A 331 -18.83 -2.52 0.28
C THR A 331 -17.33 -2.26 0.52
N ARG A 332 -16.54 -2.35 -0.55
CA ARG A 332 -15.11 -1.98 -0.54
C ARG A 332 -14.87 -0.62 -1.17
N ASP A 333 -15.94 0.10 -1.46
CA ASP A 333 -15.90 1.47 -1.91
C ASP A 333 -15.48 2.41 -0.77
N TYR A 334 -15.30 3.69 -1.07
CA TYR A 334 -15.00 4.72 -0.08
C TYR A 334 -16.11 5.74 0.02
N THR A 335 -16.24 6.31 1.22
CA THR A 335 -17.12 7.43 1.53
C THR A 335 -16.29 8.56 2.11
N LEU A 336 -16.51 9.77 1.59
CA LEU A 336 -15.89 11.00 2.07
C LEU A 336 -16.96 11.90 2.66
N ASP A 337 -16.87 12.14 3.96
CA ASP A 337 -17.69 13.10 4.66
C ASP A 337 -16.92 14.41 4.83
N ILE A 338 -17.60 15.54 4.67
CA ILE A 338 -17.04 16.87 4.91
C ILE A 338 -18.06 17.72 5.69
N HIS A 339 -17.60 18.33 6.77
CA HIS A 339 -18.41 19.22 7.59
C HIS A 339 -17.58 20.43 8.02
N ASP A 340 -18.18 21.62 8.01
CA ASP A 340 -17.57 22.86 8.47
C ASP A 340 -18.32 23.44 9.68
N GLU A 341 -17.78 24.51 10.27
CA GLU A 341 -18.51 25.28 11.27
C GLU A 341 -18.55 26.74 10.81
N ASN A 342 -19.77 27.24 10.57
CA ASN A 342 -20.01 28.60 10.06
C ASN A 342 -19.25 28.90 8.75
N GLY A 343 -19.15 27.92 7.85
CA GLY A 343 -18.47 28.05 6.56
C GLY A 343 -16.93 28.06 6.65
N LYS A 344 -16.35 27.69 7.80
CA LYS A 344 -14.90 27.67 8.04
C LYS A 344 -14.45 26.38 8.72
N ALA A 345 -13.12 26.16 8.75
CA ALA A 345 -12.51 25.02 9.40
C ALA A 345 -13.13 23.67 8.97
N PRO A 346 -13.13 23.34 7.66
CA PRO A 346 -13.65 22.05 7.21
C PRO A 346 -12.90 20.90 7.88
N LEU A 347 -13.65 19.87 8.25
CA LEU A 347 -13.16 18.53 8.57
C LEU A 347 -13.58 17.62 7.43
N LEU A 348 -12.61 17.03 6.74
CA LEU A 348 -12.86 15.93 5.81
C LEU A 348 -12.46 14.61 6.45
N SER A 349 -13.30 13.59 6.39
CA SER A 349 -13.01 12.27 6.97
C SER A 349 -13.16 11.16 5.94
N VAL A 350 -12.29 10.15 6.05
CA VAL A 350 -12.16 9.06 5.07
C VAL A 350 -12.62 7.74 5.66
N PHE A 351 -13.66 7.14 5.07
CA PHE A 351 -14.15 5.80 5.42
C PHE A 351 -13.92 4.86 4.24
N GLY A 352 -13.27 3.71 4.48
CA GLY A 352 -12.87 2.80 3.41
C GLY A 352 -11.68 3.30 2.58
N GLY A 353 -11.71 2.99 1.28
CA GLY A 353 -10.66 3.37 0.32
C GLY A 353 -9.63 2.27 0.12
N LYS A 354 -9.67 1.66 -1.07
CA LYS A 354 -8.67 0.67 -1.48
C LYS A 354 -7.38 1.37 -1.89
N LEU A 355 -6.26 0.64 -1.77
CA LEU A 355 -4.99 1.02 -2.39
C LEU A 355 -5.17 1.38 -3.87
N THR A 356 -6.01 0.65 -4.63
CA THR A 356 -6.27 0.92 -6.05
C THR A 356 -6.87 2.30 -6.33
N THR A 357 -7.77 2.79 -5.47
CA THR A 357 -8.57 4.00 -5.73
C THR A 357 -8.04 5.23 -5.02
N TYR A 358 -6.90 5.13 -4.33
CA TYR A 358 -6.40 6.18 -3.43
C TYR A 358 -6.22 7.54 -4.13
N ARG A 359 -5.74 7.56 -5.38
CA ARG A 359 -5.49 8.79 -6.13
C ARG A 359 -6.80 9.49 -6.51
N LYS A 360 -7.81 8.71 -6.93
CA LYS A 360 -9.17 9.21 -7.19
C LYS A 360 -9.85 9.70 -5.92
N LEU A 361 -9.72 8.95 -4.83
CA LEU A 361 -10.18 9.35 -3.51
C LEU A 361 -9.56 10.69 -3.09
N ALA A 362 -8.24 10.85 -3.26
CA ALA A 362 -7.56 12.11 -2.98
C ALA A 362 -8.07 13.26 -3.86
N GLU A 363 -8.22 13.04 -5.16
CA GLU A 363 -8.75 14.03 -6.10
C GLU A 363 -10.16 14.50 -5.72
N HIS A 364 -11.05 13.57 -5.32
CA HIS A 364 -12.40 13.85 -4.82
C HIS A 364 -12.39 14.56 -3.46
N ALA A 365 -11.45 14.20 -2.58
CA ALA A 365 -11.29 14.88 -1.29
C ALA A 365 -10.91 16.35 -1.50
N LEU A 366 -9.97 16.63 -2.41
CA LEU A 366 -9.57 18.01 -2.71
C LEU A 366 -10.63 18.77 -3.51
N GLU A 367 -11.45 18.11 -4.31
CA GLU A 367 -12.64 18.72 -4.91
C GLU A 367 -13.61 19.22 -3.83
N LYS A 368 -13.91 18.39 -2.82
CA LYS A 368 -14.74 18.79 -1.67
C LYS A 368 -14.13 19.92 -0.83
N LEU A 369 -12.80 19.97 -0.72
CA LEU A 369 -12.09 21.00 0.03
C LEU A 369 -11.90 22.31 -0.75
N THR A 370 -12.00 22.28 -2.09
CA THR A 370 -11.76 23.43 -2.97
C THR A 370 -12.51 24.71 -2.55
N PRO A 371 -13.79 24.69 -2.16
CA PRO A 371 -14.52 25.89 -1.75
C PRO A 371 -13.92 26.68 -0.59
N TYR A 372 -13.09 26.04 0.24
CA TYR A 372 -12.49 26.66 1.45
C TYR A 372 -11.13 27.32 1.18
N TYR A 373 -10.57 27.17 -0.02
CA TYR A 373 -9.24 27.65 -0.38
C TYR A 373 -9.27 28.53 -1.64
N GLN A 374 -9.22 29.84 -1.44
CA GLN A 374 -9.19 30.78 -2.55
C GLN A 374 -7.90 30.61 -3.38
N GLY A 375 -8.05 30.42 -4.69
CA GLY A 375 -6.91 30.28 -5.60
C GLY A 375 -6.23 28.91 -5.59
N ILE A 376 -6.84 27.89 -4.98
CA ILE A 376 -6.35 26.50 -5.07
C ILE A 376 -6.24 26.04 -6.53
N GLY A 377 -5.14 25.36 -6.85
CA GLY A 377 -4.91 24.82 -8.20
C GLY A 377 -5.88 23.69 -8.59
N PRO A 378 -6.03 23.39 -9.89
CA PRO A 378 -6.86 22.30 -10.37
C PRO A 378 -6.23 20.92 -10.10
N ALA A 379 -6.99 19.86 -10.37
CA ALA A 379 -6.48 18.49 -10.31
C ALA A 379 -5.27 18.29 -11.25
N TRP A 380 -4.24 17.55 -10.78
CA TRP A 380 -2.96 17.44 -11.49
C TRP A 380 -2.33 16.03 -11.42
N THR A 381 -2.71 15.21 -10.43
CA THR A 381 -1.99 13.97 -10.09
C THR A 381 -2.03 12.90 -11.17
N LYS A 382 -3.09 12.88 -11.99
CA LYS A 382 -3.26 11.89 -13.07
C LYS A 382 -2.12 11.91 -14.11
N GLU A 383 -1.55 13.08 -14.38
CA GLU A 383 -0.46 13.26 -15.34
C GLU A 383 0.92 13.34 -14.66
N SER A 384 0.97 13.11 -13.35
CA SER A 384 2.21 13.17 -12.58
C SER A 384 3.00 11.86 -12.67
N VAL A 385 4.30 11.96 -12.38
CA VAL A 385 5.16 10.81 -12.08
C VAL A 385 5.61 10.95 -10.63
N LEU A 386 5.38 9.90 -9.83
CA LEU A 386 5.78 9.88 -8.44
C LEU A 386 7.32 9.82 -8.31
N PRO A 387 7.89 10.27 -7.17
CA PRO A 387 9.32 10.12 -6.91
C PRO A 387 9.75 8.66 -7.07
N GLY A 388 10.93 8.41 -7.65
CA GLY A 388 11.38 7.07 -8.09
C GLY A 388 10.79 6.58 -9.42
N GLY A 389 9.65 7.13 -9.85
CA GLY A 389 8.93 6.69 -11.06
C GLY A 389 9.51 7.16 -12.39
N ALA A 390 10.50 8.06 -12.40
CA ALA A 390 11.08 8.62 -13.62
C ALA A 390 12.08 7.64 -14.28
N ILE A 391 11.61 6.44 -14.58
CA ILE A 391 12.36 5.41 -15.30
C ILE A 391 11.80 5.32 -16.72
N GLU A 392 12.64 5.54 -17.73
CA GLU A 392 12.25 5.28 -19.12
C GLU A 392 12.12 3.76 -19.34
N GLY A 393 11.09 3.28 -20.05
CA GLY A 393 10.91 1.84 -20.29
C GLY A 393 10.46 1.05 -19.05
N ASP A 394 10.72 -0.26 -19.05
CA ASP A 394 10.40 -1.14 -17.91
C ASP A 394 11.55 -1.16 -16.88
N ARG A 395 11.25 -1.56 -15.64
CA ARG A 395 12.20 -1.69 -14.53
C ARG A 395 13.36 -2.65 -14.82
N ASP A 396 13.16 -3.68 -15.66
CA ASP A 396 14.23 -4.59 -16.06
C ASP A 396 15.23 -3.89 -17.02
N ASP A 397 14.74 -3.05 -17.93
CA ASP A 397 15.60 -2.19 -18.77
C ASP A 397 16.33 -1.16 -17.91
N TYR A 398 15.65 -0.57 -16.92
CA TYR A 398 16.29 0.37 -16.02
C TYR A 398 17.38 -0.28 -15.16
N ALA A 399 17.18 -1.51 -14.67
CA ALA A 399 18.23 -2.25 -13.97
C ALA A 399 19.47 -2.47 -14.86
N ALA A 400 19.29 -2.79 -16.14
CA ALA A 400 20.38 -2.91 -17.10
C ALA A 400 21.10 -1.57 -17.33
N ARG A 401 20.35 -0.45 -17.47
CA ARG A 401 20.94 0.90 -17.56
C ARG A 401 21.71 1.27 -16.29
N LEU A 402 21.18 0.91 -15.13
CA LEU A 402 21.81 1.19 -13.84
C LEU A 402 23.17 0.48 -13.73
N ARG A 403 23.28 -0.80 -14.13
CA ARG A 403 24.57 -1.51 -14.22
C ARG A 403 25.51 -0.92 -15.25
N ARG A 404 25.00 -0.44 -16.38
CA ARG A 404 25.84 0.21 -17.39
C ARG A 404 26.47 1.50 -16.84
N ARG A 405 25.72 2.25 -16.03
CA ARG A 405 26.20 3.49 -15.39
C ARG A 405 27.07 3.23 -14.16
N TYR A 406 26.75 2.21 -13.38
CA TYR A 406 27.48 1.79 -12.18
C TYR A 406 27.92 0.32 -12.33
N PRO A 407 29.05 0.07 -13.03
CA PRO A 407 29.46 -1.29 -13.42
C PRO A 407 29.83 -2.21 -12.25
N PHE A 408 30.10 -1.63 -11.08
CA PHE A 408 30.37 -2.39 -9.85
C PHE A 408 29.11 -3.06 -9.27
N LEU A 409 27.91 -2.68 -9.72
CA LEU A 409 26.66 -3.32 -9.28
C LEU A 409 26.51 -4.74 -9.86
N THR A 410 26.24 -5.68 -8.96
CA THR A 410 25.77 -7.02 -9.33
C THR A 410 24.40 -6.96 -10.02
N GLU A 411 24.00 -8.08 -10.63
CA GLU A 411 22.68 -8.19 -11.26
C GLU A 411 21.53 -8.08 -10.26
N SER A 412 21.68 -8.74 -9.12
CA SER A 412 20.73 -8.74 -8.02
C SER A 412 20.60 -7.34 -7.42
N LEU A 413 21.70 -6.66 -7.12
CA LEU A 413 21.67 -5.34 -6.50
C LEU A 413 21.08 -4.27 -7.42
N ALA A 414 21.44 -4.27 -8.70
CA ALA A 414 20.85 -3.33 -9.65
C ALA A 414 19.35 -3.58 -9.88
N ARG A 415 18.92 -4.85 -9.88
CA ARG A 415 17.50 -5.22 -9.94
C ARG A 415 16.75 -4.74 -8.70
N HIS A 416 17.34 -4.92 -7.51
CA HIS A 416 16.79 -4.43 -6.25
C HIS A 416 16.61 -2.90 -6.29
N TYR A 417 17.67 -2.15 -6.60
CA TYR A 417 17.61 -0.69 -6.65
C TYR A 417 16.60 -0.17 -7.69
N ALA A 418 16.56 -0.78 -8.88
CA ALA A 418 15.58 -0.42 -9.91
C ALA A 418 14.13 -0.68 -9.47
N ARG A 419 13.87 -1.77 -8.75
CA ARG A 419 12.52 -2.18 -8.32
C ARG A 419 12.08 -1.57 -6.98
N THR A 420 13.00 -0.96 -6.25
CA THR A 420 12.75 -0.31 -4.95
C THR A 420 12.83 1.20 -5.08
N TYR A 421 13.95 1.74 -5.54
CA TYR A 421 14.22 3.19 -5.59
C TYR A 421 13.93 3.81 -6.95
N GLY A 422 13.95 3.01 -8.01
CA GLY A 422 13.78 3.50 -9.38
C GLY A 422 14.74 4.65 -9.66
N SER A 423 14.25 5.76 -10.20
CA SER A 423 15.06 6.93 -10.54
C SER A 423 15.85 7.53 -9.36
N ASN A 424 15.45 7.26 -8.11
CA ASN A 424 16.17 7.75 -6.93
C ASN A 424 17.43 6.92 -6.61
N SER A 425 17.69 5.82 -7.33
CA SER A 425 18.90 4.99 -7.13
C SER A 425 20.19 5.81 -7.29
N GLU A 426 20.18 6.84 -8.13
CA GLU A 426 21.33 7.73 -8.30
C GLU A 426 21.59 8.60 -7.05
N LEU A 427 20.53 9.00 -6.34
CA LEU A 427 20.65 9.74 -5.08
C LEU A 427 21.21 8.84 -3.98
N LEU A 428 20.78 7.57 -3.95
CA LEU A 428 21.31 6.55 -3.03
C LEU A 428 22.80 6.29 -3.29
N LEU A 429 23.16 6.04 -4.55
CA LEU A 429 24.54 5.68 -4.93
C LEU A 429 25.50 6.86 -4.78
N GLY A 430 25.02 8.10 -4.94
CA GLY A 430 25.83 9.31 -4.76
C GLY A 430 27.08 9.28 -5.64
N ASN A 431 28.25 9.29 -4.99
CA ASN A 431 29.57 9.26 -5.62
C ASN A 431 30.25 7.88 -5.58
N ALA A 432 29.57 6.81 -5.17
CA ALA A 432 30.14 5.46 -5.10
C ALA A 432 30.62 4.99 -6.48
N GLY A 433 31.87 4.51 -6.53
CA GLY A 433 32.52 3.97 -7.72
C GLY A 433 32.87 2.48 -7.62
N ALA A 434 32.80 1.91 -6.42
CA ALA A 434 33.05 0.49 -6.14
C ALA A 434 32.11 -0.04 -5.05
N ILE A 435 32.01 -1.38 -4.93
CA ILE A 435 31.21 -2.03 -3.87
C ILE A 435 31.65 -1.59 -2.47
N SER A 436 32.96 -1.41 -2.24
CA SER A 436 33.49 -0.94 -0.97
C SER A 436 32.99 0.46 -0.57
N ASP A 437 32.61 1.29 -1.53
CA ASP A 437 32.09 2.64 -1.27
C ASP A 437 30.66 2.61 -0.75
N LEU A 438 29.97 1.45 -0.83
CA LEU A 438 28.64 1.26 -0.26
C LEU A 438 28.68 1.08 1.26
N GLY A 439 29.86 0.92 1.87
CA GLY A 439 30.05 0.81 3.31
C GLY A 439 29.81 -0.60 3.85
N GLU A 440 29.37 -0.70 5.11
CA GLU A 440 29.08 -1.98 5.77
C GLU A 440 28.05 -2.81 4.98
N ASP A 441 28.30 -4.11 4.83
CA ASP A 441 27.31 -5.07 4.32
C ASP A 441 26.57 -5.70 5.50
N PHE A 442 25.28 -5.37 5.67
CA PHE A 442 24.44 -5.95 6.71
C PHE A 442 23.94 -7.36 6.34
N GLY A 443 24.20 -7.83 5.12
CA GLY A 443 23.77 -9.11 4.57
C GLY A 443 22.81 -8.95 3.40
N HIS A 444 22.82 -9.94 2.49
CA HIS A 444 21.98 -9.96 1.28
C HIS A 444 22.10 -8.68 0.42
N GLU A 445 23.32 -8.13 0.33
CA GLU A 445 23.62 -6.90 -0.40
C GLU A 445 22.85 -5.66 0.11
N PHE A 446 22.39 -5.69 1.38
CA PHE A 446 21.83 -4.53 2.07
C PHE A 446 22.97 -3.74 2.71
N TYR A 447 23.44 -2.71 2.00
CA TYR A 447 24.60 -1.93 2.41
C TYR A 447 24.25 -0.69 3.24
N GLU A 448 25.23 -0.15 3.95
CA GLU A 448 25.17 1.12 4.68
C GLU A 448 24.69 2.29 3.81
N ALA A 449 25.16 2.40 2.57
CA ALA A 449 24.70 3.46 1.65
C ALA A 449 23.18 3.43 1.45
N GLU A 450 22.59 2.24 1.37
CA GLU A 450 21.14 2.07 1.27
C GLU A 450 20.47 2.45 2.59
N LEU A 451 20.90 1.90 3.72
CA LEU A 451 20.30 2.20 5.02
C LEU A 451 20.39 3.69 5.38
N LYS A 452 21.52 4.34 5.08
CA LYS A 452 21.72 5.77 5.25
C LYS A 452 20.76 6.57 4.38
N TYR A 453 20.64 6.23 3.09
CA TYR A 453 19.67 6.87 2.20
C TYR A 453 18.24 6.72 2.72
N LEU A 454 17.87 5.55 3.25
CA LEU A 454 16.56 5.30 3.83
C LEU A 454 16.26 6.21 5.04
N VAL A 455 17.24 6.47 5.90
CA VAL A 455 17.10 7.42 7.02
C VAL A 455 16.97 8.86 6.49
N ASP A 456 17.84 9.23 5.56
CA ASP A 456 17.99 10.60 5.08
C ASP A 456 16.82 11.06 4.19
N HIS A 457 16.21 10.15 3.44
CA HIS A 457 15.23 10.48 2.39
C HIS A 457 13.92 9.69 2.48
N GLU A 458 13.84 8.67 3.35
CA GLU A 458 12.66 7.82 3.46
C GLU A 458 12.11 7.70 4.89
N TRP A 459 12.47 8.59 5.81
CA TRP A 459 11.96 8.64 7.19
C TRP A 459 12.18 7.35 8.01
N VAL A 460 13.17 6.52 7.68
CA VAL A 460 13.49 5.35 8.50
C VAL A 460 14.05 5.80 9.86
N ARG A 461 13.46 5.27 10.94
CA ARG A 461 13.85 5.54 12.33
C ARG A 461 14.08 4.26 13.14
N ARG A 462 13.60 3.11 12.67
CA ARG A 462 13.74 1.77 13.28
C ARG A 462 14.01 0.73 12.19
N ALA A 463 14.61 -0.40 12.57
CA ALA A 463 14.94 -1.46 11.62
C ALA A 463 13.70 -1.96 10.86
N ASP A 464 12.54 -2.09 11.51
CA ASP A 464 11.31 -2.50 10.84
C ASP A 464 10.85 -1.53 9.74
N ASP A 465 11.13 -0.24 9.87
CA ASP A 465 10.82 0.74 8.83
C ASP A 465 11.61 0.36 7.57
N ALA A 466 12.91 0.12 7.71
CA ALA A 466 13.81 -0.25 6.61
C ALA A 466 13.51 -1.65 6.06
N LEU A 467 13.44 -2.65 6.92
CA LEU A 467 13.50 -4.07 6.55
C LEU A 467 12.15 -4.67 6.15
N TRP A 468 11.04 -4.08 6.59
CA TRP A 468 9.70 -4.62 6.34
C TRP A 468 8.77 -3.67 5.57
N ARG A 469 9.04 -2.35 5.56
CA ARG A 469 8.23 -1.37 4.83
C ARG A 469 8.95 -0.77 3.64
N ARG A 470 10.11 -0.14 3.83
CA ARG A 470 10.91 0.42 2.72
C ARG A 470 11.42 -0.68 1.82
N THR A 471 11.84 -1.78 2.41
CA THR A 471 12.27 -3.00 1.70
C THR A 471 11.52 -4.20 2.27
N LYS A 472 11.95 -5.39 1.85
CA LYS A 472 11.56 -6.67 2.44
C LYS A 472 12.78 -7.49 2.82
N GLN A 473 13.90 -6.81 3.07
CA GLN A 473 15.18 -7.42 3.43
C GLN A 473 15.09 -8.29 4.70
N GLY A 474 14.12 -8.01 5.57
CA GLY A 474 13.81 -8.87 6.72
C GLY A 474 13.43 -10.32 6.36
N MET A 475 13.08 -10.61 5.10
CA MET A 475 12.85 -11.99 4.63
C MET A 475 14.14 -12.82 4.53
N TRP A 476 15.31 -12.17 4.43
CA TRP A 476 16.60 -12.85 4.28
C TRP A 476 17.55 -12.61 5.46
N LEU A 477 17.50 -11.42 6.08
CA LEU A 477 18.36 -11.11 7.21
C LEU A 477 17.99 -11.95 8.44
N ASN A 478 18.99 -12.58 9.05
CA ASN A 478 18.82 -13.31 10.30
C ASN A 478 18.69 -12.35 11.51
N ALA A 479 18.40 -12.89 12.69
CA ALA A 479 18.18 -12.09 13.89
C ALA A 479 19.39 -11.19 14.28
N GLU A 480 20.61 -11.69 14.12
CA GLU A 480 21.84 -10.93 14.43
C GLU A 480 22.01 -9.75 13.46
N GLN A 481 21.78 -9.98 12.16
CA GLN A 481 21.83 -8.94 11.13
C GLN A 481 20.76 -7.87 11.34
N GLN A 482 19.52 -8.27 11.67
CA GLN A 482 18.45 -7.31 12.00
C GLN A 482 18.77 -6.49 13.26
N SER A 483 19.41 -7.13 14.26
CA SER A 483 19.91 -6.43 15.45
C SER A 483 21.03 -5.44 15.09
N ARG A 484 21.95 -5.82 14.19
CA ARG A 484 23.02 -4.92 13.72
C ARG A 484 22.46 -3.69 13.00
N VAL A 485 21.46 -3.87 12.13
CA VAL A 485 20.74 -2.74 11.49
C VAL A 485 20.12 -1.82 12.53
N SER A 486 19.51 -2.38 13.58
CA SER A 486 18.93 -1.58 14.68
C SER A 486 20.00 -0.79 15.43
N GLN A 487 21.15 -1.40 15.71
CA GLN A 487 22.27 -0.76 16.38
C GLN A 487 22.83 0.39 15.54
N TRP A 488 23.09 0.16 14.24
CA TRP A 488 23.58 1.20 13.33
C TRP A 488 22.61 2.38 13.27
N LEU A 489 21.30 2.14 13.24
CA LEU A 489 20.29 3.21 13.26
C LEU A 489 20.34 4.06 14.53
N VAL A 490 20.58 3.45 15.70
CA VAL A 490 20.77 4.19 16.95
C VAL A 490 22.00 5.08 16.86
N GLU A 491 23.13 4.52 16.42
CA GLU A 491 24.41 5.23 16.27
C GLU A 491 24.26 6.43 15.31
N TYR A 492 23.72 6.21 14.11
CA TYR A 492 23.58 7.23 13.07
C TYR A 492 22.57 8.32 13.45
N THR A 493 21.41 7.96 14.00
CA THR A 493 20.38 8.95 14.36
C THR A 493 20.78 9.80 15.57
N GLN A 494 21.53 9.25 16.52
CA GLN A 494 22.11 10.02 17.62
C GLN A 494 23.15 11.03 17.12
N GLN A 495 24.06 10.61 16.24
CA GLN A 495 25.06 11.52 15.65
C GLN A 495 24.40 12.69 14.91
N LYS A 496 23.35 12.42 14.12
CA LYS A 496 22.59 13.46 13.43
C LYS A 496 21.94 14.47 14.38
N LEU A 497 21.38 14.00 15.51
CA LEU A 497 20.83 14.88 16.54
C LEU A 497 21.93 15.75 17.17
N SER A 498 23.11 15.19 17.43
CA SER A 498 24.25 15.93 17.96
C SER A 498 24.82 16.98 16.99
N GLN A 499 24.74 16.75 15.67
CA GLN A 499 25.17 17.72 14.66
C GLN A 499 24.15 18.84 14.39
N ALA A 500 22.88 18.61 14.72
CA ALA A 500 21.81 19.59 14.58
C ALA A 500 21.61 20.46 15.84
N SER A 501 22.26 20.08 16.95
CA SER A 501 22.35 20.86 18.21
C SER A 501 23.56 21.77 18.16
#